data_AF-K5E0Q7-F1
#
_entry.id   AF-K5E0Q7-F1
#
_cell.length_a   1.000
_cell.length_b   1.000
_cell.length_c   1.000
_cell.angle_alpha   90.00
_cell.angle_beta   90.00
_cell.angle_gamma   90.00
#
_symmetry.space_group_name_H-M   'P 1'
#
loop_
_entity.id
_entity.type
_entity.pdbx_description
1 polymer ?
#
loop_
_entity_poly.entity_id
_entity_poly.type
_entity_poly.pdbx_seq_one_letter_code
_entity_poly.pdbx_strand_id
1 'polypeptide(L)' 'MDGQRSFDNYRVPDELWEQMEQVLPSYPVSPNGGRPRADLRGVVNAIFDRLRTGDQ' A
#
# COMPACT_ATOMS: atom_id res chain seq x y z
N MET A 1 -18.96 16.36 -8.55
CA MET A 1 -17.84 16.20 -9.50
C MET A 1 -16.89 17.34 -9.16
N ASP A 2 -15.69 17.15 -8.59
CA ASP A 2 -14.75 16.05 -8.69
C ASP A 2 -13.98 15.86 -7.39
N GLY A 3 -14.13 14.67 -6.79
CA GLY A 3 -13.46 14.25 -5.56
C GLY A 3 -12.18 13.49 -5.88
N GLN A 4 -11.24 14.12 -6.59
CA GLN A 4 -9.94 13.53 -6.88
C GLN A 4 -8.87 14.30 -6.11
N ARG A 5 -8.77 14.04 -4.80
CA ARG A 5 -7.55 14.36 -4.06
C ARG A 5 -6.48 13.42 -4.60
N SER A 6 -5.57 13.94 -5.41
CA SER A 6 -4.39 13.19 -5.83
C SER A 6 -3.54 12.88 -4.60
N PHE A 7 -3.52 11.61 -4.17
CA PHE A 7 -2.64 11.10 -3.10
C PHE A 7 -1.17 11.00 -3.54
N ASP A 8 -0.81 11.58 -4.69
CA ASP A 8 0.52 11.43 -5.29
C ASP A 8 1.64 12.06 -4.44
N ASN A 9 1.31 13.00 -3.56
CA ASN A 9 2.27 13.59 -2.61
C ASN A 9 2.66 12.65 -1.45
N TYR A 10 2.01 11.49 -1.32
CA TYR A 10 2.17 10.58 -0.19
C TYR A 10 2.43 9.12 -0.61
N ARG A 11 2.93 8.91 -1.83
CA ARG A 11 3.43 7.59 -2.24
C ARG A 11 4.82 7.34 -1.66
N VAL A 12 5.05 6.09 -1.28
CA VAL A 12 6.39 5.59 -0.98
C VAL A 12 7.26 5.70 -2.25
N PRO A 13 8.47 6.28 -2.16
CA PRO A 13 9.42 6.32 -3.28
C PRO A 13 9.71 4.90 -3.80
N ASP A 14 9.90 4.75 -5.11
CA ASP A 14 10.13 3.44 -5.74
C ASP A 14 11.33 2.71 -5.12
N GLU A 15 12.44 3.40 -4.89
CA GLU A 15 13.64 2.83 -4.27
C GLU A 15 13.36 2.23 -2.88
N LEU A 16 12.53 2.90 -2.07
CA LEU A 16 12.14 2.39 -0.76
C LEU A 16 11.16 1.23 -0.89
N TRP A 17 10.24 1.29 -1.85
CA TRP A 17 9.33 0.19 -2.14
C TRP A 17 10.09 -1.08 -2.54
N GLU A 18 11.07 -0.98 -3.43
CA GLU A 18 11.89 -2.12 -3.88
C GLU A 18 12.61 -2.81 -2.71
N GLN A 19 13.12 -2.04 -1.75
CA GLN A 19 13.73 -2.59 -0.53
C GLN A 19 12.71 -3.26 0.38
N MET A 20 11.52 -2.66 0.55
CA MET A 20 10.46 -3.22 1.38
C MET A 20 9.88 -4.50 0.78
N GLU A 21 9.65 -4.54 -0.53
CA GLU A 21 9.07 -5.68 -1.23
C GLU A 21 9.88 -6.96 -1.01
N GLN A 22 11.21 -6.85 -0.91
CA GLN A 22 12.11 -7.97 -0.65
C GLN A 22 11.94 -8.61 0.73
N VAL A 23 11.44 -7.87 1.72
CA VAL A 23 11.25 -8.37 3.10
C VAL A 23 9.79 -8.71 3.41
N LEU A 24 8.86 -8.36 2.52
CA LEU A 24 7.46 -8.73 2.65
C LEU A 24 7.29 -10.24 2.42
N PRO A 25 6.45 -10.92 3.21
CA PRO A 25 6.22 -12.33 3.01
C PRO A 25 5.43 -12.58 1.73
N SER A 26 5.73 -13.70 1.06
CA SER A 26 4.92 -14.17 -0.06
C SER A 26 3.58 -14.70 0.45
N TYR A 27 2.48 -14.23 -0.15
CA TYR A 27 1.13 -14.62 0.23
C TYR A 27 0.51 -15.52 -0.85
N PRO A 28 0.45 -16.84 -0.64
CA PRO A 28 -0.20 -17.74 -1.58
C PRO A 28 -1.72 -17.52 -1.59
N VAL A 29 -2.33 -17.74 -2.75
CA VAL A 29 -3.80 -17.71 -2.88
C VAL A 29 -4.38 -18.92 -2.12
N SER A 30 -5.41 -18.67 -1.30
CA SER A 30 -6.11 -19.73 -0.57
C SER A 30 -6.82 -20.70 -1.53
N PRO A 31 -6.67 -22.03 -1.36
CA PRO A 31 -7.35 -23.01 -2.20
C PRO A 31 -8.88 -23.01 -2.00
N ASN A 32 -9.35 -22.52 -0.85
CA ASN A 32 -10.77 -22.46 -0.51
C ASN A 32 -11.44 -21.15 -1.01
N GLY A 33 -10.73 -20.37 -1.82
CA GLY A 33 -11.17 -19.05 -2.25
C GLY A 33 -11.22 -18.04 -1.11
N GLY A 34 -12.01 -16.99 -1.29
CA GLY A 34 -12.15 -15.87 -0.35
C GLY A 34 -11.88 -14.52 -1.02
N ARG A 35 -11.92 -13.45 -0.24
CA ARG A 35 -11.58 -12.11 -0.73
C ARG A 35 -10.09 -12.06 -1.07
N PRO A 36 -9.70 -11.72 -2.31
CA PRO A 36 -8.30 -11.53 -2.64
C PRO A 36 -7.65 -10.48 -1.73
N ARG A 37 -6.36 -10.65 -1.45
CA ARG A 37 -5.61 -9.67 -0.68
C ARG A 37 -5.57 -8.34 -1.43
N ALA A 38 -5.62 -7.23 -0.70
CA ALA A 38 -5.39 -5.93 -1.30
C ALA A 38 -3.96 -5.81 -1.84
N ASP A 39 -3.77 -4.93 -2.82
CA ASP A 39 -2.45 -4.58 -3.33
C ASP A 39 -1.54 -4.09 -2.18
N LEU A 40 -0.39 -4.75 -2.02
CA LEU A 40 0.52 -4.47 -0.91
C LEU A 40 1.09 -3.05 -1.02
N ARG A 41 1.38 -2.58 -2.24
CA ARG A 41 1.91 -1.23 -2.46
C ARG A 41 0.89 -0.16 -2.06
N GLY A 42 -0.37 -0.34 -2.44
CA GLY A 42 -1.47 0.51 -2.00
C GLY A 42 -1.63 0.55 -0.48
N VAL A 43 -1.54 -0.61 0.19
CA VAL A 43 -1.61 -0.68 1.67
C VAL A 43 -0.44 0.05 2.33
N VAL A 44 0.79 -0.17 1.84
CA VAL A 44 1.97 0.51 2.39
C VAL A 44 1.90 2.02 2.15
N ASN A 45 1.45 2.47 0.98
CA ASN A 45 1.23 3.89 0.72
C ASN A 45 0.24 4.52 1.70
N ALA A 46 -0.88 3.85 2.00
CA ALA A 46 -1.86 4.34 2.96
C ALA A 46 -1.28 4.42 4.39
N ILE A 47 -0.48 3.43 4.79
CA ILE A 47 0.24 3.45 6.08
C ILE A 47 1.25 4.61 6.09
N PHE A 48 2.02 4.78 5.02
CA PHE A 48 3.04 5.83 4.91
C PHE A 48 2.42 7.23 4.97
N ASP A 49 1.33 7.45 4.24
CA ASP A 49 0.53 8.67 4.29
C ASP A 49 0.06 8.96 5.71
N ARG A 50 -0.51 7.97 6.39
CA ARG A 50 -0.99 8.09 7.77
C ARG A 50 0.12 8.43 8.75
N LEU A 51 1.29 7.79 8.63
CA LEU A 51 2.45 8.06 9.48
C LEU A 51 3.02 9.47 9.25
N ARG A 52 2.92 9.98 8.01
CA ARG A 52 3.47 11.30 7.63
C ARG A 52 2.54 12.45 7.99
N THR A 53 1.23 12.26 7.86
CA THR A 53 0.23 13.30 8.10
C THR A 53 -0.24 13.34 9.55
N GLY A 54 -0.18 12.21 10.27
CA GLY A 54 -0.58 12.12 11.67
C GLY A 54 -2.08 12.32 11.92
N ASP A 55 -2.90 12.35 10.87
CA ASP A 55 -4.35 12.54 10.97
C ASP A 55 -5.00 11.33 11.67
N GLN A 56 -6.18 11.46 12.29
CA GLN A 56 -6.96 10.34 12.86
C GLN A 56 -8.31 10.13 12.19
#